data_AF-A0A3D3L6Z6-F1
#
_entry.id   AF-A0A3D3L6Z6-F1
#
_cell.length_a   1.000
_cell.length_b   1.000
_cell.length_c   1.000
_cell.angle_alpha   90.00
_cell.angle_beta   90.00
_cell.angle_gamma   90.00
#
_symmetry.space_group_name_H-M   'P 1'
#
loop_
_entity.id
_entity.type
_entity.pdbx_description
1 polymer ?
#
loop_
_entity_poly.entity_id
_entity_poly.type
_entity_poly.pdbx_seq_one_letter_code
_entity_poly.pdbx_strand_id
1 'polypeptide(L)'
;MPIYCKVTRGNHVESQHSIYAVAVNEVGEIIFSTGDPEYQTCIRSSFKPFQAAASVHAGAVQSAGFTDEELALMCASHNGEVIHVKTAKSMLNKLGFSIDHYECGIHAPYDKESKTALLHKKKDYSPFNNNCSGKHAG
;
A
#
# COMPACT_ATOMS: atom_id res chain seq x y z
N MET A 1 -9.78 -7.74 26.36
CA MET A 1 -9.34 -9.15 26.17
C MET A 1 -8.58 -9.24 24.85
N PRO A 2 -7.38 -9.84 24.82
CA PRO A 2 -6.61 -9.97 23.58
C PRO A 2 -7.35 -10.85 22.57
N ILE A 3 -7.43 -10.38 21.34
CA ILE A 3 -7.93 -11.19 20.22
C ILE A 3 -6.76 -12.02 19.70
N TYR A 4 -7.04 -13.28 19.38
CA TYR A 4 -6.08 -14.19 18.78
C TYR A 4 -6.61 -14.74 17.46
N CYS A 5 -5.75 -14.75 16.44
CA CYS A 5 -5.97 -15.55 15.25
C CYS A 5 -5.23 -16.88 15.43
N LYS A 6 -5.98 -18.00 15.44
CA LYS A 6 -5.43 -19.35 15.59
C LYS A 6 -5.47 -20.06 14.26
N VAL A 7 -4.34 -20.63 13.85
CA VAL A 7 -4.25 -21.56 12.71
C VAL A 7 -4.29 -22.96 13.29
N THR A 8 -5.23 -23.78 12.84
CA THR A 8 -5.44 -25.13 13.36
C THR A 8 -5.19 -26.22 12.31
N ARG A 9 -4.72 -27.38 12.76
CA ARG A 9 -4.75 -28.64 12.01
C ARG A 9 -5.64 -29.62 12.76
N GLY A 10 -6.84 -29.82 12.24
CA GLY A 10 -7.91 -30.52 12.98
C GLY A 10 -8.20 -29.79 14.29
N ASN A 11 -8.12 -30.50 15.40
CA ASN A 11 -8.40 -29.96 16.74
C ASN A 11 -7.16 -29.33 17.42
N HIS A 12 -6.00 -29.34 16.77
CA HIS A 12 -4.76 -28.80 17.33
C HIS A 12 -4.47 -27.39 16.80
N VAL A 13 -4.06 -26.47 17.69
CA VAL A 13 -3.61 -25.12 17.31
C VAL A 13 -2.13 -25.20 16.95
N GLU A 14 -1.79 -25.01 15.67
CA GLU A 14 -0.41 -25.03 15.19
C GLU A 14 0.28 -23.67 15.32
N SER A 15 -0.47 -22.58 15.18
CA SER A 15 0.03 -21.22 15.36
C SER A 15 -1.03 -20.33 15.99
N GLN A 16 -0.59 -19.36 16.79
CA GLN A 16 -1.42 -18.32 17.37
C GLN A 16 -0.77 -16.96 17.15
N HIS A 17 -1.53 -16.02 16.59
CA HIS A 17 -1.11 -14.63 16.40
C HIS A 17 -1.94 -13.72 17.30
N SER A 18 -1.28 -12.99 18.19
CA SER A 18 -1.91 -11.94 19.01
C SER A 18 -2.23 -10.72 18.15
N ILE A 19 -3.46 -10.23 18.26
CA ILE A 19 -3.91 -9.01 17.56
C ILE A 19 -3.90 -7.84 18.53
N TYR A 20 -3.28 -6.75 18.09
CA TYR A 20 -3.33 -5.44 18.72
C TYR A 20 -4.11 -4.52 17.80
N ALA A 21 -5.18 -3.91 18.29
CA ALA A 21 -5.96 -2.95 17.51
C ALA A 21 -6.51 -1.86 18.43
N VAL A 22 -6.55 -0.64 17.91
CA VAL A 22 -7.13 0.53 18.57
C VAL A 22 -8.01 1.25 17.56
N ALA A 23 -9.20 1.68 17.98
CA ALA A 23 -10.02 2.62 17.25
C ALA A 23 -10.19 3.86 18.11
N VAL A 24 -9.97 5.03 17.50
CA VAL A 24 -10.09 6.33 18.14
C VAL A 24 -11.19 7.14 17.44
N ASN A 25 -11.86 8.01 18.20
CA ASN A 25 -12.77 9.00 17.63
C ASN A 25 -12.00 10.25 17.13
N GLU A 26 -12.74 11.23 16.62
CA GLU A 26 -12.20 12.48 16.05
C GLU A 26 -11.49 13.39 17.07
N VAL A 27 -11.78 13.25 18.37
CA VAL A 27 -11.09 13.97 19.45
C VAL A 27 -9.91 13.17 20.03
N GLY A 28 -9.64 11.97 19.49
CA GLY A 28 -8.50 11.13 19.88
C GLY A 28 -8.76 10.18 21.05
N GLU A 29 -10.01 10.05 21.51
CA GLU A 29 -10.36 9.12 22.57
C GLU A 29 -10.48 7.70 22.04
N ILE A 30 -9.96 6.73 22.80
CA ILE A 30 -10.06 5.31 22.47
C ILE A 30 -11.51 4.84 22.68
N ILE A 31 -12.18 4.48 21.58
CA ILE A 31 -13.54 3.91 21.61
C ILE A 31 -13.52 2.38 21.56
N PHE A 32 -12.41 1.79 21.15
CA PHE A 32 -12.19 0.35 21.18
C PHE A 32 -10.69 0.03 21.26
N SER A 33 -10.32 -0.98 22.05
CA SER A 33 -8.97 -1.53 22.05
C SER A 33 -8.97 -3.03 22.34
N THR A 34 -8.08 -3.74 21.67
CA THR A 34 -7.67 -5.11 22.01
C THR A 34 -6.15 -5.18 22.03
N GLY A 35 -5.59 -5.81 23.07
CA GLY A 35 -4.15 -5.73 23.36
C GLY A 35 -3.79 -4.45 24.11
N ASP A 36 -2.51 -4.11 24.09
CA ASP A 36 -1.98 -2.87 24.65
C ASP A 36 -1.99 -1.76 23.58
N PRO A 37 -2.77 -0.66 23.75
CA PRO A 37 -2.81 0.44 22.80
C PRO A 37 -1.48 1.20 22.68
N GLU A 38 -0.61 1.10 23.69
CA GLU A 38 0.72 1.74 23.72
C GLU A 38 1.82 0.81 23.16
N TYR A 39 1.45 -0.35 22.61
CA TYR A 39 2.41 -1.31 22.08
C TYR A 39 3.20 -0.73 20.90
N GLN A 40 4.52 -0.61 21.07
CA GLN A 40 5.40 -0.08 20.04
C GLN A 40 5.70 -1.11 18.96
N THR A 41 5.48 -0.72 17.70
CA THR A 41 5.77 -1.56 16.53
C THR A 41 6.15 -0.72 15.33
N CYS A 42 6.83 -1.33 14.36
CA CYS A 42 7.10 -0.67 13.09
C CYS A 42 5.79 -0.50 12.30
N ILE A 43 5.45 0.73 11.91
CA ILE A 43 4.27 1.03 11.08
C ILE A 43 4.36 0.45 9.65
N ARG A 44 5.60 0.15 9.19
CA ARG A 44 5.90 -0.39 7.85
C ARG A 44 5.17 0.37 6.74
N SER A 45 4.60 -0.35 5.78
CA SER A 45 3.90 0.21 4.61
C SER A 45 2.70 1.09 4.97
N SER A 46 2.17 1.01 6.20
CA SER A 46 1.07 1.88 6.65
C SER A 46 1.52 3.33 6.87
N PHE A 47 2.82 3.65 6.76
CA PHE A 47 3.33 5.01 6.84
C PHE A 47 3.08 5.86 5.57
N LYS A 48 2.71 5.22 4.45
CA LYS A 48 2.54 5.86 3.14
C LYS A 48 1.67 7.14 3.15
N PRO A 49 0.50 7.17 3.84
CA PRO A 49 -0.30 8.40 3.90
C PRO A 49 0.41 9.56 4.59
N PHE A 50 1.26 9.29 5.59
CA PHE A 50 2.06 10.32 6.26
C PHE A 50 3.16 10.86 5.34
N GLN A 51 3.79 9.99 4.56
CA GLN A 51 4.74 10.41 3.52
C GLN A 51 4.03 11.26 2.45
N ALA A 52 2.87 10.82 1.96
CA ALA A 52 2.09 11.58 0.98
C ALA A 52 1.63 12.94 1.52
N ALA A 53 1.23 13.00 2.80
CA ALA A 53 0.86 14.26 3.46
C ALA A 53 2.03 15.26 3.50
N ALA A 54 3.27 14.78 3.67
CA ALA A 54 4.45 15.63 3.57
C ALA A 54 4.63 16.18 2.14
N SER A 55 4.45 15.36 1.09
CA SER A 55 4.47 15.81 -0.30
C SER A 55 3.36 16.82 -0.63
N VAL A 56 2.15 16.64 -0.07
CA VAL A 56 1.05 17.61 -0.19
C VAL A 56 1.41 18.92 0.50
N HIS A 57 1.89 18.86 1.74
CA HIS A 57 2.26 20.04 2.52
C HIS A 57 3.38 20.86 1.84
N ALA A 58 4.34 20.18 1.23
CA ALA A 58 5.42 20.81 0.47
C ALA A 58 4.97 21.40 -0.89
N GLY A 59 3.72 21.18 -1.30
CA GLY A 59 3.19 21.63 -2.60
C GLY A 59 3.63 20.76 -3.79
N ALA A 60 4.32 19.64 -3.55
CA ALA A 60 4.84 18.78 -4.61
C ALA A 60 3.72 18.13 -5.44
N VAL A 61 2.64 17.69 -4.79
CA VAL A 61 1.47 17.10 -5.44
C VAL A 61 0.81 18.10 -6.40
N GLN A 62 0.64 19.35 -5.97
CA GLN A 62 0.10 20.42 -6.81
C GLN A 62 1.05 20.77 -7.96
N SER A 63 2.35 20.90 -7.67
CA SER A 63 3.37 21.24 -8.68
C SER A 63 3.51 20.16 -9.77
N ALA A 64 3.37 18.89 -9.41
CA ALA A 64 3.37 17.77 -10.34
C ALA A 64 2.04 17.63 -11.11
N GLY A 65 1.00 18.38 -10.73
CA GLY A 65 -0.33 18.27 -11.30
C GLY A 65 -0.99 16.93 -11.00
N PHE A 66 -0.72 16.33 -9.84
CA PHE A 66 -1.27 15.04 -9.47
C PHE A 66 -2.77 15.13 -9.13
N THR A 67 -3.54 14.13 -9.57
CA THR A 67 -4.98 14.00 -9.28
C THR A 67 -5.24 13.27 -7.97
N ASP A 68 -6.51 13.24 -7.54
CA ASP A 68 -6.93 12.50 -6.35
C ASP A 68 -6.67 11.00 -6.48
N GLU A 69 -6.79 10.41 -7.68
CA GLU A 69 -6.46 9.00 -7.92
C GLU A 69 -4.96 8.72 -7.77
N GLU A 70 -4.11 9.66 -8.19
CA GLU A 70 -2.65 9.56 -8.06
C GLU A 70 -2.22 9.75 -6.60
N LEU A 71 -2.83 10.70 -5.89
CA LEU A 71 -2.65 10.87 -4.45
C LEU A 71 -3.14 9.64 -3.66
N ALA A 72 -4.27 9.05 -4.04
CA ALA A 72 -4.73 7.80 -3.45
C ALA A 72 -3.71 6.67 -3.66
N LEU A 73 -3.06 6.61 -4.83
CA LEU A 73 -2.02 5.63 -5.11
C LEU A 73 -0.75 5.87 -4.28
N MET A 74 -0.36 7.12 -4.00
CA MET A 74 0.74 7.46 -3.09
C MET A 74 0.50 6.88 -1.69
N CYS A 75 -0.75 6.92 -1.22
CA CYS A 75 -1.15 6.46 0.10
C CYS A 75 -1.28 4.92 0.23
N ALA A 76 -1.33 4.19 -0.88
CA ALA A 76 -1.77 2.79 -0.90
C ALA A 76 -0.65 1.75 -1.09
N SER A 77 -0.95 0.51 -0.70
CA SER A 77 -0.24 -0.68 -1.19
C SER A 77 -1.12 -1.38 -2.21
N HIS A 78 -1.05 -0.95 -3.48
CA HIS A 78 -2.01 -1.38 -4.49
C HIS A 78 -1.80 -2.82 -4.97
N ASN A 79 -2.84 -3.44 -5.54
CA ASN A 79 -2.80 -4.83 -5.99
C ASN A 79 -2.19 -5.05 -7.39
N GLY A 80 -1.82 -3.97 -8.09
CA GLY A 80 -1.15 -4.06 -9.40
C GLY A 80 -2.13 -4.28 -10.56
N GLU A 81 -3.41 -4.00 -10.32
CA GLU A 81 -4.48 -4.00 -11.33
C GLU A 81 -4.23 -2.98 -12.44
N VAL A 82 -4.97 -3.13 -13.54
CA VAL A 82 -4.86 -2.25 -14.72
C VAL A 82 -5.04 -0.77 -14.36
N ILE A 83 -5.97 -0.44 -13.46
CA ILE A 83 -6.18 0.93 -12.99
C ILE A 83 -4.92 1.46 -12.28
N HIS A 84 -4.36 0.70 -11.34
CA HIS A 84 -3.15 1.06 -10.61
C HIS A 84 -1.94 1.28 -11.53
N VAL A 85 -1.73 0.36 -12.48
CA VAL A 85 -0.64 0.45 -13.46
C VAL A 85 -0.78 1.69 -14.35
N LYS A 86 -2.01 2.03 -14.76
CA LYS A 86 -2.28 3.25 -15.54
C LYS A 86 -2.00 4.50 -14.71
N THR A 87 -2.45 4.53 -13.46
CA THR A 87 -2.23 5.66 -12.54
C THR A 87 -0.73 5.88 -12.29
N ALA A 88 0.03 4.84 -11.96
CA ALA A 88 1.49 4.95 -11.76
C ALA A 88 2.23 5.44 -13.03
N LYS A 89 1.80 5.00 -14.22
CA LYS A 89 2.33 5.51 -15.50
C LYS A 89 2.02 6.99 -15.70
N SER A 90 0.81 7.42 -15.39
CA SER A 90 0.41 8.83 -15.46
C SER A 90 1.31 9.71 -14.57
N MET A 91 1.57 9.26 -13.34
CA MET A 91 2.46 9.98 -12.41
C MET A 91 3.87 10.18 -12.98
N LEU A 92 4.52 9.11 -13.46
CA LEU A 92 5.87 9.24 -14.06
C LEU A 92 5.87 10.17 -15.28
N ASN A 93 4.86 10.06 -16.14
CA ASN A 93 4.74 10.91 -17.32
C ASN A 93 4.64 12.39 -16.95
N LYS A 94 3.87 12.73 -15.91
CA LYS A 94 3.76 14.11 -15.41
C LYS A 94 5.06 14.65 -14.84
N LEU A 95 5.87 13.78 -14.23
CA LEU A 95 7.18 14.12 -13.71
C LEU A 95 8.28 14.16 -14.79
N GLY A 96 8.00 13.70 -16.01
CA GLY A 96 8.99 13.61 -17.09
C GLY A 96 10.02 12.50 -16.89
N PHE A 97 9.72 11.48 -16.08
CA PHE A 97 10.63 10.37 -15.79
C PHE A 97 10.27 9.09 -16.55
N SER A 98 11.28 8.25 -16.78
CA SER A 98 11.11 6.90 -17.33
C SER A 98 10.93 5.85 -16.23
N ILE A 99 10.52 4.65 -16.62
CA ILE A 99 10.41 3.50 -15.72
C ILE A 99 11.72 3.15 -15.01
N ASP A 100 12.86 3.52 -15.58
CA ASP A 100 14.20 3.22 -15.04
C ASP A 100 14.52 4.02 -13.77
N HIS A 101 13.72 5.04 -13.46
CA HIS A 101 13.85 5.83 -12.23
C HIS A 101 13.17 5.16 -11.02
N TYR A 102 12.45 4.05 -11.23
CA TYR A 102 11.81 3.34 -10.12
C TYR A 102 12.80 2.44 -9.36
N GLU A 103 12.87 2.65 -8.05
CA GLU A 103 13.66 1.83 -7.12
C GLU A 103 12.81 0.82 -6.32
N CYS A 104 11.53 0.62 -6.67
CA CYS A 104 10.66 -0.31 -5.94
C CYS A 104 10.89 -1.78 -6.32
N GLY A 105 11.62 -2.05 -7.42
CA GLY A 105 11.82 -3.39 -7.97
C GLY A 105 10.57 -3.95 -8.65
N ILE A 106 10.63 -5.22 -9.05
CA ILE A 106 9.59 -5.87 -9.87
C ILE A 106 9.01 -7.06 -9.13
N HIS A 107 7.67 -7.13 -9.03
CA HIS A 107 6.96 -8.31 -8.60
C HIS A 107 5.64 -8.48 -9.36
N ALA A 108 5.08 -9.70 -9.32
CA ALA A 108 3.77 -9.99 -9.91
C ALA A 108 2.66 -9.19 -9.22
N PRO A 109 1.58 -8.78 -9.92
CA PRO A 109 0.39 -8.24 -9.27
C PRO A 109 -0.12 -9.18 -8.16
N TYR A 110 -0.61 -8.60 -7.07
CA TYR A 110 -1.34 -9.37 -6.05
C TYR A 110 -2.74 -9.74 -6.52
N ASP A 111 -3.35 -8.91 -7.37
CA ASP A 111 -4.59 -9.27 -8.03
C ASP A 111 -4.40 -10.47 -8.98
N LYS A 112 -5.16 -11.53 -8.73
CA LYS A 112 -5.02 -12.82 -9.42
C LYS A 112 -5.41 -12.70 -10.89
N GLU A 113 -6.43 -11.92 -11.21
CA GLU A 113 -6.89 -11.74 -12.58
C GLU A 113 -5.86 -11.00 -13.41
N SER A 114 -5.33 -9.89 -12.88
CA SER A 114 -4.28 -9.09 -13.51
C SER A 114 -3.00 -9.89 -13.72
N LYS A 115 -2.58 -10.67 -12.72
CA LYS A 115 -1.45 -11.60 -12.85
C LYS A 115 -1.68 -12.61 -13.98
N THR A 116 -2.83 -13.28 -13.98
CA THR A 116 -3.19 -14.30 -14.97
C THR A 116 -3.26 -13.72 -16.39
N ALA A 117 -3.83 -12.52 -16.54
CA ALA A 117 -3.92 -11.82 -17.81
C ALA A 117 -2.55 -11.45 -18.40
N LEU A 118 -1.59 -11.05 -17.57
CA LEU A 118 -0.22 -10.77 -18.00
C LEU A 118 0.51 -12.04 -18.47
N LEU A 119 0.36 -13.14 -17.70
CA LEU A 119 0.92 -14.44 -18.06
C LEU A 119 0.36 -14.96 -19.40
N HIS A 120 -0.95 -14.90 -19.62
CA HIS A 120 -1.57 -15.30 -20.90
C HIS A 120 -1.07 -14.46 -22.07
N LYS A 121 -0.81 -13.17 -21.85
CA LYS A 121 -0.27 -12.26 -22.87
C LYS A 121 1.24 -12.39 -23.03
N LYS A 122 1.92 -13.28 -22.28
CA LYS A 122 3.38 -13.41 -22.22
C LYS A 122 4.09 -12.08 -22.01
N LYS A 123 3.51 -11.22 -21.16
CA LYS A 123 4.09 -9.93 -20.80
C LYS A 123 4.83 -10.05 -19.47
N ASP A 124 6.01 -9.46 -19.41
CA ASP A 124 6.76 -9.32 -18.17
C ASP A 124 6.07 -8.38 -17.20
N TYR A 125 6.33 -8.59 -15.91
CA TYR A 125 5.99 -7.62 -14.88
C TYR A 125 6.94 -6.44 -14.94
N SER A 126 6.51 -5.32 -14.38
CA SER A 126 7.28 -4.07 -14.36
C SER A 126 7.18 -3.40 -12.99
N PRO A 127 7.99 -2.37 -12.70
CA PRO A 127 7.83 -1.56 -11.49
C PRO A 127 6.42 -1.01 -11.30
N PHE A 128 5.65 -0.78 -12.38
CA PHE A 128 4.25 -0.35 -12.28
C PHE A 128 3.32 -1.39 -11.64
N ASN A 129 3.69 -2.67 -11.64
CA ASN A 129 2.92 -3.72 -10.96
C ASN A 129 3.25 -3.78 -9.47
N ASN A 130 4.35 -3.15 -9.05
CA ASN A 130 4.80 -3.16 -7.67
C ASN A 130 3.88 -2.36 -6.78
N ASN A 131 3.46 -2.93 -5.64
CA ASN A 131 2.50 -2.31 -4.72
C ASN A 131 2.98 -0.97 -4.12
N CYS A 132 4.26 -0.64 -4.25
CA CYS A 132 4.86 0.60 -3.78
C CYS A 132 5.06 1.64 -4.89
N SER A 133 4.67 1.35 -6.13
CA SER A 133 4.94 2.24 -7.27
C SER A 133 4.32 3.64 -7.12
N GLY A 134 3.13 3.76 -6.51
CA GLY A 134 2.54 5.07 -6.19
C GLY A 134 3.39 5.89 -5.21
N LYS A 135 3.76 5.29 -4.07
CA LYS A 135 4.63 5.92 -3.05
C LYS A 135 6.04 6.25 -3.57
N HIS A 136 6.54 5.53 -4.57
CA HIS A 136 7.85 5.84 -5.16
C HIS A 136 7.77 6.98 -6.17
N ALA A 137 6.60 7.20 -6.80
CA ALA A 137 6.42 8.29 -7.74
C ALA A 137 6.09 9.62 -7.05
N GLY A 138 5.40 9.62 -5.91
CA GLY A 138 5.04 10.84 -5.18
C GLY A 138 5.82 11.09 -3.91
#